data_AF-A0AA96N9N6-F1
#
_entry.id   AF-A0AA96N9N6-F1
#
_cell.length_a   1.000
_cell.length_b   1.000
_cell.length_c   1.000
_cell.angle_alpha   90.00
_cell.angle_beta   90.00
_cell.angle_gamma   90.00
#
_symmetry.space_group_name_H-M   'P 1'
#
loop_
_entity.id
_entity.type
_entity.pdbx_description
1 polymer ?
#
loop_
_entity_poly.entity_id
_entity_poly.type
_entity_poly.pdbx_seq_one_letter_code
_entity_poly.pdbx_strand_id
1 'polypeptide(L)'
;MKTLRSLFVIGLLTTSLSYQAMAANNATNNQAKIDLVKKVYLTKVDLGSEHNRITTPELQKIIRQFNKFDTNIRKQPDMEMGCDMPIHYYLGFGQDHPDNFHKTLQVKVTSPHTVRATFKQFDGHKVGADFTLKCTENRCLIDDFKIIGDQTSIKTDYKLVLRKQKCE
;
A
#
# COMPACT_ATOMS: atom_id res chain seq x y z
N MET A 1 -54.68 -23.97 -46.60
CA MET A 1 -53.50 -23.09 -46.70
C MET A 1 -53.26 -22.43 -45.34
N LYS A 2 -52.05 -22.62 -44.78
CA LYS A 2 -51.27 -21.70 -43.90
C LYS A 2 -51.95 -21.18 -42.61
N THR A 3 -51.40 -21.23 -41.40
CA THR A 3 -50.07 -21.63 -40.88
C THR A 3 -50.15 -21.66 -39.34
N LEU A 4 -49.37 -22.56 -38.72
CA LEU A 4 -48.96 -22.53 -37.31
C LEU A 4 -48.24 -21.22 -36.92
N ARG A 5 -48.01 -21.09 -35.60
CA ARG A 5 -46.83 -20.52 -34.90
C ARG A 5 -47.16 -19.21 -34.17
N SER A 6 -46.66 -18.91 -32.99
CA SER A 6 -45.85 -19.63 -32.00
C SER A 6 -45.81 -18.68 -30.80
N LEU A 7 -45.85 -19.20 -29.58
CA LEU A 7 -45.41 -18.45 -28.41
C LEU A 7 -43.99 -17.93 -28.66
N PHE A 8 -43.76 -16.66 -28.38
CA PHE A 8 -42.43 -16.11 -28.13
C PHE A 8 -42.47 -15.37 -26.80
N VAL A 9 -42.20 -16.12 -25.74
CA VAL A 9 -41.67 -15.56 -24.50
C VAL A 9 -40.20 -15.26 -24.80
N ILE A 10 -39.91 -14.01 -25.17
CA ILE A 10 -38.51 -13.55 -25.24
C ILE A 10 -38.11 -13.23 -23.81
N GLY A 11 -37.39 -14.18 -23.21
CA GLY A 11 -36.86 -14.07 -21.86
C GLY A 11 -35.90 -12.90 -21.71
N LEU A 12 -36.04 -12.17 -20.60
CA LEU A 12 -35.00 -11.33 -20.05
C LEU A 12 -33.79 -12.22 -19.70
N LEU A 13 -32.72 -12.14 -20.49
CA LEU A 13 -31.43 -12.77 -20.19
C LEU A 13 -30.30 -11.89 -20.73
N THR A 14 -30.17 -10.67 -20.19
CA THR A 14 -29.03 -9.78 -20.52
C THR A 14 -28.33 -9.18 -19.30
N THR A 15 -28.73 -9.50 -18.07
CA THR A 15 -28.17 -8.88 -16.85
C THR A 15 -27.04 -9.67 -16.18
N SER A 16 -26.70 -10.88 -16.64
CA SER A 16 -25.75 -11.77 -15.97
C SER A 16 -24.29 -11.66 -16.44
N LEU A 17 -24.03 -11.15 -17.65
CA LEU A 17 -22.66 -11.05 -18.22
C LEU A 17 -21.83 -9.93 -17.57
N SER A 18 -22.46 -8.81 -17.21
CA SER A 18 -21.78 -7.65 -16.61
C SER A 18 -21.27 -7.94 -15.19
N TYR A 19 -22.05 -8.71 -14.42
CA TYR A 19 -21.76 -9.00 -13.01
C TYR A 19 -20.55 -9.93 -12.85
N GLN A 20 -20.41 -10.93 -13.74
CA GLN A 20 -19.29 -11.86 -13.74
C GLN A 20 -17.98 -11.18 -14.18
N ALA A 21 -18.04 -10.27 -15.17
CA ALA A 21 -16.89 -9.47 -15.60
C ALA A 21 -16.42 -8.50 -14.50
N MET A 22 -17.34 -7.85 -13.78
CA MET A 22 -17.00 -6.99 -12.65
C MET A 22 -16.38 -7.77 -11.48
N ALA A 23 -16.90 -8.96 -11.16
CA ALA A 23 -16.36 -9.81 -10.11
C ALA A 23 -14.95 -10.34 -10.44
N ALA A 24 -14.71 -10.78 -11.68
CA ALA A 24 -13.40 -11.23 -12.15
C ALA A 24 -12.37 -10.09 -12.15
N ASN A 25 -12.75 -8.89 -12.64
CA ASN A 25 -11.89 -7.71 -12.61
C ASN A 25 -11.54 -7.29 -11.18
N ASN A 26 -12.49 -7.39 -10.24
CA ASN A 26 -12.25 -7.05 -8.84
C ASN A 26 -11.33 -8.07 -8.14
N ALA A 27 -11.48 -9.37 -8.42
CA ALA A 27 -10.62 -10.42 -7.91
C ALA A 27 -9.17 -10.27 -8.40
N THR A 28 -8.96 -10.04 -9.70
CA THR A 28 -7.63 -9.80 -10.29
C THR A 28 -6.98 -8.54 -9.74
N ASN A 29 -7.76 -7.46 -9.57
CA ASN A 29 -7.27 -6.21 -8.97
C ASN A 29 -6.85 -6.42 -7.51
N ASN A 30 -7.62 -7.16 -6.72
CA ASN A 30 -7.27 -7.48 -5.33
C ASN A 30 -6.01 -8.33 -5.22
N GLN A 31 -5.81 -9.29 -6.13
CA GLN A 31 -4.57 -10.07 -6.16
C GLN A 31 -3.36 -9.19 -6.50
N ALA A 32 -3.46 -8.30 -7.50
CA ALA A 32 -2.39 -7.37 -7.85
C ALA A 32 -2.01 -6.43 -6.68
N LYS A 33 -3.00 -5.96 -5.91
CA LYS A 33 -2.76 -5.19 -4.68
C LYS A 33 -2.01 -6.00 -3.62
N ILE A 34 -2.43 -7.24 -3.38
CA ILE A 34 -1.79 -8.15 -2.42
C ILE A 34 -0.34 -8.43 -2.83
N ASP A 35 -0.10 -8.73 -4.10
CA ASP A 35 1.25 -9.05 -4.61
C ASP A 35 2.18 -7.84 -4.53
N LEU A 36 1.67 -6.64 -4.82
CA LEU A 36 2.42 -5.40 -4.64
C LEU A 36 2.88 -5.22 -3.19
N VAL A 37 1.97 -5.40 -2.22
CA VAL A 37 2.31 -5.24 -0.80
C VAL A 37 3.21 -6.36 -0.31
N LYS A 38 2.99 -7.62 -0.72
CA LYS A 38 3.92 -8.72 -0.44
C LYS A 38 5.33 -8.42 -0.93
N LYS A 39 5.46 -7.82 -2.13
CA LYS A 39 6.75 -7.43 -2.70
C LYS A 39 7.52 -6.46 -1.81
N VAL A 40 6.84 -5.47 -1.20
CA VAL A 40 7.46 -4.53 -0.25
C VAL A 40 8.18 -5.28 0.87
N TYR A 41 7.48 -6.23 1.51
CA TYR A 41 8.02 -6.99 2.63
C TYR A 41 9.07 -8.04 2.24
N LEU A 42 8.82 -8.80 1.17
CA LEU A 42 9.63 -9.99 0.85
C LEU A 42 10.86 -9.68 0.01
N THR A 43 10.84 -8.63 -0.79
CA THR A 43 11.96 -8.28 -1.69
C THR A 43 12.77 -7.09 -1.18
N LYS A 44 12.50 -6.64 0.06
CA LYS A 44 13.15 -5.49 0.70
C LYS A 44 13.22 -4.28 -0.25
N VAL A 45 12.11 -3.98 -0.92
CA VAL A 45 12.06 -2.82 -1.81
C VAL A 45 12.37 -1.57 -0.99
N ASP A 46 13.42 -0.86 -1.38
CA ASP A 46 13.71 0.44 -0.80
C ASP A 46 12.67 1.45 -1.28
N LEU A 47 11.60 1.61 -0.49
CA LEU A 47 10.57 2.62 -0.69
C LEU A 47 11.10 4.06 -0.55
N GLY A 48 12.25 4.23 0.11
CA GLY A 48 12.96 5.51 0.24
C GLY A 48 13.75 5.89 -1.00
N SER A 49 14.07 4.92 -1.85
CA SER A 49 14.83 5.15 -3.08
C SER A 49 14.09 6.05 -4.06
N GLU A 50 14.78 7.05 -4.61
CA GLU A 50 14.24 7.88 -5.70
C GLU A 50 13.93 7.08 -6.97
N HIS A 51 14.45 5.86 -7.11
CA HIS A 51 14.22 5.01 -8.27
C HIS A 51 13.13 3.95 -8.05
N ASN A 52 12.49 3.93 -6.88
CA ASN A 52 11.38 3.01 -6.66
C ASN A 52 10.23 3.36 -7.63
N ARG A 53 9.69 2.34 -8.30
CA ARG A 53 8.61 2.53 -9.28
C ARG A 53 7.25 2.15 -8.73
N ILE A 54 7.16 1.75 -7.46
CA ILE A 54 5.96 1.11 -6.89
C ILE A 54 5.07 2.07 -6.09
N THR A 55 5.54 3.30 -5.86
CA THR A 55 4.78 4.38 -5.23
C THR A 55 4.14 5.30 -6.28
N THR A 56 3.13 6.07 -5.89
CA THR A 56 2.59 7.13 -6.74
C THR A 56 3.60 8.27 -6.90
N PRO A 57 3.57 9.01 -8.03
CA PRO A 57 4.46 10.17 -8.22
C PRO A 57 4.37 11.22 -7.11
N GLU A 58 3.19 11.38 -6.51
CA GLU A 58 2.98 12.29 -5.37
C GLU A 58 3.73 11.78 -4.13
N LEU A 59 3.54 10.51 -3.74
CA LEU A 59 4.23 9.93 -2.59
C LEU A 59 5.75 9.94 -2.79
N GLN A 60 6.21 9.57 -3.98
CA GLN A 60 7.63 9.59 -4.33
C GLN A 60 8.24 11.01 -4.21
N LYS A 61 7.51 12.04 -4.66
CA LYS A 61 7.93 13.44 -4.52
C LYS A 61 8.09 13.83 -3.05
N ILE A 62 7.17 13.42 -2.19
CA ILE A 62 7.18 13.74 -0.75
C ILE A 62 8.34 13.04 -0.05
N ILE A 63 8.52 11.74 -0.29
CA ILE A 63 9.65 10.96 0.25
C ILE A 63 10.98 11.61 -0.17
N ARG A 64 11.13 11.97 -1.45
CA ARG A 64 12.34 12.65 -1.93
C ARG A 64 12.58 13.99 -1.23
N GLN A 65 11.56 14.81 -1.09
CA GLN A 65 11.68 16.10 -0.40
C GLN A 65 12.06 15.92 1.06
N PHE A 66 11.43 14.96 1.75
CA PHE A 66 11.75 14.61 3.13
C PHE A 66 13.19 14.10 3.26
N ASN A 67 13.62 13.14 2.45
CA ASN A 67 14.99 12.60 2.50
C ASN A 67 16.05 13.70 2.29
N LYS A 68 15.79 14.64 1.38
CA LYS A 68 16.67 15.80 1.17
C LYS A 68 16.72 16.72 2.40
N PHE A 69 15.55 16.98 3.00
CA PHE A 69 15.46 17.76 4.24
C PHE A 69 16.20 17.05 5.38
N ASP A 70 15.91 15.78 5.62
CA ASP A 70 16.54 14.93 6.64
C ASP A 70 18.06 14.90 6.48
N THR A 71 18.56 14.74 5.26
CA THR A 71 20.01 14.80 4.94
C THR A 71 20.63 16.13 5.34
N ASN A 72 19.90 17.25 5.24
CA ASN A 72 20.41 18.54 5.67
C ASN A 72 20.34 18.71 7.19
N ILE A 73 19.31 18.16 7.86
CA ILE A 73 19.23 18.15 9.33
C ILE A 73 20.39 17.35 9.92
N ARG A 74 20.73 16.19 9.35
CA ARG A 74 21.85 15.35 9.78
C ARG A 74 23.22 16.02 9.75
N LYS A 75 23.36 17.15 9.04
CA LYS A 75 24.60 17.93 8.99
C LYS A 75 24.72 18.95 10.12
N GLN A 76 23.65 19.17 10.89
CA GLN A 76 23.66 20.09 12.03
C GLN A 76 24.31 19.42 13.24
N PRO A 77 24.99 20.20 14.12
CA PRO A 77 25.51 19.67 15.38
C PRO A 77 24.42 18.97 16.19
N ASP A 78 24.75 17.84 16.79
CA ASP A 78 23.87 17.04 17.68
C ASP A 78 22.60 16.47 17.01
N MET A 79 22.52 16.48 15.67
CA MET A 79 21.35 16.01 14.89
C MET A 79 21.66 14.82 13.98
N GLU A 80 22.64 13.97 14.33
CA GLU A 80 23.11 12.85 13.47
C GLU A 80 22.00 11.85 13.08
N MET A 81 20.99 11.70 13.94
CA MET A 81 19.81 10.85 13.71
C MET A 81 18.79 11.46 12.74
N GLY A 82 18.95 12.73 12.37
CA GLY A 82 18.00 13.44 11.53
C GLY A 82 16.66 13.65 12.24
N CYS A 83 15.58 13.44 11.52
CA CYS A 83 14.22 13.45 12.08
C CYS A 83 13.82 12.13 12.76
N ASP A 84 14.64 11.08 12.69
CA ASP A 84 14.32 9.76 13.25
C ASP A 84 12.97 9.17 12.77
N MET A 85 12.63 9.38 11.50
CA MET A 85 11.39 8.86 10.88
C MET A 85 11.67 7.89 9.73
N PRO A 86 12.46 6.82 9.94
CA PRO A 86 12.81 5.91 8.87
C PRO A 86 11.59 5.11 8.39
N ILE A 87 11.53 4.87 7.08
CA ILE A 87 10.37 4.22 6.43
C ILE A 87 10.06 2.84 7.01
N HIS A 88 11.06 2.09 7.47
CA HIS A 88 10.83 0.74 7.98
C HIS A 88 9.98 0.72 9.26
N TYR A 89 10.00 1.79 10.07
CA TYR A 89 9.09 1.92 11.23
C TYR A 89 7.63 1.96 10.80
N TYR A 90 7.32 2.68 9.72
CA TYR A 90 5.97 2.71 9.13
C TYR A 90 5.51 1.37 8.56
N LEU A 91 6.42 0.41 8.34
CA LEU A 91 6.13 -0.95 7.91
C LEU A 91 5.91 -1.91 9.09
N GLY A 92 6.10 -1.44 10.32
CA GLY A 92 6.04 -2.23 11.55
C GLY A 92 7.34 -2.96 11.89
N PHE A 93 8.45 -2.66 11.21
CA PHE A 93 9.77 -3.15 11.59
C PHE A 93 10.35 -2.29 12.70
N GLY A 94 11.00 -2.89 13.69
CA GLY A 94 11.88 -2.19 14.62
C GLY A 94 13.31 -2.12 14.06
N GLN A 95 14.28 -1.85 14.93
CA GLN A 95 15.71 -1.99 14.59
C GLN A 95 16.05 -3.44 14.20
N ASP A 96 15.44 -4.38 14.92
CA ASP A 96 15.55 -5.81 14.65
C ASP A 96 14.17 -6.39 14.28
N HIS A 97 14.17 -7.44 13.45
CA HIS A 97 12.99 -8.21 13.10
C HIS A 97 13.32 -9.71 13.03
N PRO A 98 12.38 -10.62 13.29
CA PRO A 98 12.67 -12.04 13.23
C PRO A 98 12.98 -12.49 11.79
N ASP A 99 14.06 -13.24 11.59
CA ASP A 99 14.45 -13.76 10.26
C ASP A 99 13.33 -14.55 9.57
N ASN A 100 12.47 -15.18 10.36
CA ASN A 100 11.35 -15.97 9.91
C ASN A 100 10.02 -15.18 9.80
N PHE A 101 10.03 -13.84 9.87
CA PHE A 101 8.81 -13.03 9.83
C PHE A 101 7.93 -13.38 8.61
N HIS A 102 8.56 -13.69 7.47
CA HIS A 102 7.92 -14.08 6.22
C HIS A 102 6.98 -15.28 6.38
N LYS A 103 7.24 -16.20 7.32
CA LYS A 103 6.36 -17.35 7.63
C LYS A 103 5.04 -16.92 8.29
N THR A 104 5.04 -15.75 8.91
CA THR A 104 3.89 -15.19 9.63
C THR A 104 3.26 -14.01 8.88
N LEU A 105 3.83 -13.62 7.74
CA LEU A 105 3.33 -12.52 6.92
C LEU A 105 1.95 -12.86 6.34
N GLN A 106 0.96 -12.06 6.71
CA GLN A 106 -0.40 -12.09 6.18
C GLN A 106 -0.66 -10.77 5.47
N VAL A 107 -1.13 -10.84 4.22
CA VAL A 107 -1.49 -9.67 3.41
C VAL A 107 -2.93 -9.85 2.93
N LYS A 108 -3.80 -8.89 3.25
CA LYS A 108 -5.23 -8.96 2.91
C LYS A 108 -5.76 -7.60 2.49
N VAL A 109 -6.66 -7.59 1.52
CA VAL A 109 -7.47 -6.40 1.20
C VAL A 109 -8.49 -6.21 2.32
N THR A 110 -8.49 -5.05 2.97
CA THR A 110 -9.43 -4.71 4.05
C THR A 110 -10.50 -3.72 3.61
N SER A 111 -10.22 -2.96 2.55
CA SER A 111 -11.17 -2.04 1.91
C SER A 111 -10.81 -1.93 0.42
N PRO A 112 -11.67 -1.33 -0.44
CA PRO A 112 -11.37 -1.16 -1.87
C PRO A 112 -10.00 -0.52 -2.17
N HIS A 113 -9.50 0.34 -1.29
CA HIS A 113 -8.22 1.03 -1.47
C HIS A 113 -7.18 0.64 -0.42
N THR A 114 -7.51 -0.22 0.53
CA THR A 114 -6.62 -0.54 1.66
C THR A 114 -6.21 -2.01 1.63
N VAL A 115 -4.91 -2.25 1.70
CA VAL A 115 -4.33 -3.57 1.93
C VAL A 115 -3.57 -3.54 3.26
N ARG A 116 -3.93 -4.45 4.14
CA ARG A 116 -3.26 -4.64 5.42
C ARG A 116 -2.22 -5.75 5.30
N ALA A 117 -0.98 -5.43 5.67
CA ALA A 117 0.06 -6.43 5.89
C ALA A 117 0.37 -6.54 7.37
N THR A 118 0.54 -7.77 7.85
CA THR A 118 0.86 -8.04 9.25
C THR A 118 1.79 -9.23 9.38
N PHE A 119 2.67 -9.21 10.37
CA PHE A 119 3.56 -10.32 10.74
C PHE A 119 3.76 -10.34 12.26
N LYS A 120 4.35 -11.40 12.79
CA LYS A 120 4.69 -11.50 14.21
C LYS A 120 6.13 -11.03 14.46
N GLN A 121 6.34 -10.22 15.50
CA GLN A 121 7.67 -9.90 16.02
C GLN A 121 8.18 -11.00 16.96
N PHE A 122 9.38 -10.81 17.52
CA PHE A 122 10.03 -11.77 18.44
C PHE A 122 9.20 -12.07 19.69
N ASP A 123 8.50 -11.08 20.22
CA ASP A 123 7.59 -11.19 21.37
C ASP A 123 6.23 -11.85 21.01
N GLY A 124 6.05 -12.22 19.74
CA GLY A 124 4.81 -12.81 19.23
C GLY A 124 3.71 -11.78 18.94
N HIS A 125 3.92 -10.50 19.24
CA HIS A 125 2.95 -9.45 18.93
C HIS A 125 2.83 -9.26 17.42
N LYS A 126 1.59 -8.99 17.00
CA LYS A 126 1.26 -8.79 15.60
C LYS A 126 1.39 -7.31 15.26
N VAL A 127 2.34 -7.01 14.38
CA VAL A 127 2.60 -5.66 13.89
C VAL A 127 2.38 -5.60 12.38
N GLY A 128 2.44 -4.40 11.81
CA GLY A 128 2.43 -4.20 10.37
C GLY A 128 1.81 -2.86 9.98
N ALA A 129 1.39 -2.77 8.73
CA ALA A 129 0.95 -1.53 8.13
C ALA A 129 -0.32 -1.67 7.29
N ASP A 130 -1.09 -0.59 7.25
CA ASP A 130 -2.16 -0.37 6.29
C ASP A 130 -1.62 0.45 5.13
N PHE A 131 -1.69 -0.11 3.91
CA PHE A 131 -1.30 0.53 2.68
C PHE A 131 -2.53 1.06 1.96
N THR A 132 -2.49 2.33 1.55
CA THR A 132 -3.47 2.90 0.63
C THR A 132 -2.93 2.78 -0.79
N LEU A 133 -3.70 2.15 -1.68
CA LEU A 133 -3.32 1.88 -3.06
C LEU A 133 -4.23 2.61 -4.05
N LYS A 134 -3.62 3.17 -5.10
CA LYS A 134 -4.31 3.66 -6.29
C LYS A 134 -4.08 2.69 -7.43
N CYS A 135 -5.16 2.14 -7.98
CA CYS A 135 -5.11 1.19 -9.08
C CYS A 135 -5.77 1.78 -10.32
N THR A 136 -5.10 1.62 -11.45
CA THR A 136 -5.63 1.78 -12.81
C THR A 136 -5.82 0.39 -13.40
N GLU A 137 -6.44 0.29 -14.59
CA GLU A 137 -6.69 -0.99 -15.26
C GLU A 137 -5.43 -1.87 -15.39
N ASN A 138 -4.26 -1.24 -15.55
CA ASN A 138 -3.02 -1.96 -15.81
C ASN A 138 -2.08 -2.09 -14.60
N ARG A 139 -2.33 -1.35 -13.51
CA ARG A 139 -1.34 -1.24 -12.44
C ARG A 139 -1.89 -0.64 -11.15
N CYS A 140 -1.45 -1.20 -10.02
CA CYS A 140 -1.56 -0.59 -8.70
C CYS A 140 -0.24 0.08 -8.27
N LEU A 141 -0.36 1.20 -7.56
CA LEU A 141 0.73 1.93 -6.92
C LEU A 141 0.37 2.23 -5.47
N ILE A 142 1.38 2.25 -4.60
CA ILE A 142 1.24 2.64 -3.20
C ILE A 142 1.13 4.16 -3.15
N ASP A 143 0.01 4.66 -2.66
CA ASP A 143 -0.23 6.09 -2.51
C ASP A 143 0.11 6.61 -1.12
N ASP A 144 -0.04 5.79 -0.09
CA ASP A 144 0.27 6.12 1.30
C ASP A 144 0.37 4.84 2.14
N PHE A 145 0.95 4.90 3.33
CA PHE A 145 0.90 3.81 4.30
C PHE A 145 1.15 4.30 5.73
N LYS A 146 0.68 3.52 6.70
CA LYS A 146 0.81 3.80 8.14
C LYS A 146 0.87 2.53 8.97
N ILE A 147 1.42 2.63 10.18
CA ILE A 147 1.35 1.55 11.16
C ILE A 147 -0.12 1.30 11.51
N ILE A 148 -0.47 0.03 11.73
CA ILE A 148 -1.82 -0.34 12.14
C ILE A 148 -2.13 0.28 13.49
N GLY A 149 -3.23 1.04 13.56
CA GLY A 149 -3.67 1.73 14.78
C GLY A 149 -3.27 3.20 14.83
N ASP A 150 -2.28 3.62 14.03
CA ASP A 150 -1.84 5.02 14.01
C ASP A 150 -2.86 5.95 13.36
N GLN A 151 -2.89 7.17 13.86
CA GLN A 151 -3.76 8.24 13.35
C GLN A 151 -3.19 8.87 12.09
N THR A 152 -1.86 9.04 12.03
CA THR A 152 -1.16 9.64 10.90
C THR A 152 -0.54 8.60 9.98
N SER A 153 -0.04 9.06 8.84
CA SER A 153 0.59 8.25 7.81
C SER A 153 1.90 8.88 7.39
N ILE A 154 2.74 8.13 6.70
CA ILE A 154 4.01 8.67 6.19
C ILE A 154 3.80 9.93 5.34
N LYS A 155 2.76 9.97 4.50
CA LYS A 155 2.45 11.15 3.69
C LYS A 155 2.09 12.34 4.58
N THR A 156 1.33 12.12 5.64
CA THR A 156 0.89 13.16 6.58
C THR A 156 2.08 13.72 7.37
N ASP A 157 2.88 12.84 7.95
CA ASP A 157 3.99 13.20 8.81
C ASP A 157 5.10 13.90 8.02
N TYR A 158 5.47 13.37 6.86
CA TYR A 158 6.50 14.00 6.02
C TYR A 158 6.04 15.36 5.49
N LYS A 159 4.76 15.51 5.11
CA LYS A 159 4.21 16.83 4.76
C LYS A 159 4.25 17.79 5.93
N LEU A 160 4.01 17.33 7.15
CA LEU A 160 4.07 18.16 8.36
C LEU A 160 5.49 18.68 8.60
N VAL A 161 6.49 17.79 8.60
CA VAL A 161 7.90 18.15 8.75
C VAL A 161 8.34 19.13 7.67
N LEU A 162 8.02 18.84 6.40
CA LEU A 162 8.37 19.71 5.28
C LEU A 162 7.67 21.07 5.36
N ARG A 163 6.44 21.14 5.87
CA ARG A 163 5.73 22.41 6.06
C ARG A 163 6.35 23.23 7.20
N LYS A 164 6.70 22.58 8.31
CA LYS A 164 7.26 23.24 9.50
C LYS A 164 8.76 23.53 9.38
N GLN A 165 9.44 22.89 8.42
CA GLN A 165 10.90 22.92 8.27
C GLN A 165 11.62 22.51 9.58
N LYS A 166 11.04 21.55 10.31
CA LYS A 166 11.53 21.08 11.60
C LYS A 166 11.12 19.62 11.84
N CYS A 167 12.03 18.84 12.43
CA CYS A 167 11.72 17.55 13.05
C CYS A 167 11.12 17.81 14.44
N GLU A 168 9.88 17.38 14.68
CA GLU A 168 9.19 17.50 15.97
C GLU A 168 8.99 16.13 16.59
#